data_AF-A0ABD0Q6M6-F1
#
_entry.id   AF-A0ABD0Q6M6-F1
#
_cell.length_a   1.000
_cell.length_b   1.000
_cell.length_c   1.000
_cell.angle_alpha   90.00
_cell.angle_beta   90.00
_cell.angle_gamma   90.00
#
_symmetry.space_group_name_H-M   'P 1'
#
loop_
_entity.id
_entity.type
_entity.pdbx_description
1 polymer ?
#
loop_
_entity_poly.entity_id
_entity_poly.type
_entity_poly.pdbx_seq_one_letter_code
_entity_poly.pdbx_strand_id
1 'polypeptide(L)' 'EVGICILNYLDDWLILAHSRDLVCTHGHVVLNDLARLGLRVNWEKSKLSPTQSISFLGVELDSAS' A
#
# COMPACT_ATOMS: atom_id res chain seq x y z
N GLU A 1 16.89 -8.69 5.77
CA GLU A 1 15.98 -7.78 5.06
C GLU A 1 14.62 -7.83 5.71
N VAL A 2 13.92 -6.70 5.83
CA VAL A 2 12.50 -6.67 6.22
C VAL A 2 11.72 -6.73 4.92
N GLY A 3 11.02 -7.84 4.67
CA GLY A 3 10.23 -8.02 3.45
C GLY A 3 8.98 -7.12 3.48
N ILE A 4 8.71 -6.43 2.36
CA ILE A 4 7.47 -5.68 2.17
C ILE A 4 6.48 -6.56 1.40
N CYS A 5 5.31 -6.82 1.98
CA CYS A 5 4.24 -7.52 1.29
C CYS A 5 3.45 -6.52 0.43
N ILE A 6 3.48 -6.72 -0.89
CA ILE A 6 2.77 -5.90 -1.86
C ILE A 6 1.93 -6.83 -2.74
N LEU A 7 0.64 -6.56 -2.82
CA LEU A 7 -0.23 -7.08 -3.87
C LEU A 7 -0.28 -6.03 -4.98
N ASN A 8 0.27 -6.37 -6.15
CA ASN A 8 0.37 -5.45 -7.27
C ASN A 8 -0.51 -5.89 -8.44
N TYR A 9 -1.26 -4.94 -9.01
CA TYR A 9 -1.96 -5.13 -10.27
C TYR A 9 -1.82 -3.85 -11.10
N LEU A 10 -0.95 -3.89 -12.12
CA LEU A 10 -0.60 -2.72 -12.93
C LEU A 10 -0.18 -1.52 -12.06
N ASP A 11 -0.97 -0.45 -12.05
CA ASP A 11 -0.79 0.77 -11.28
C ASP A 11 -1.46 0.75 -9.89
N ASP A 12 -2.33 -0.23 -9.61
CA ASP A 12 -3.00 -0.37 -8.32
C ASP A 12 -2.17 -1.30 -7.41
N TRP A 13 -1.46 -0.71 -6.43
CA TRP A 13 -0.59 -1.41 -5.48
C TRP A 13 -1.17 -1.34 -4.07
N LEU A 14 -1.28 -2.49 -3.42
CA LEU A 14 -1.77 -2.64 -2.06
C LEU A 14 -0.65 -3.17 -1.15
N ILE A 15 -0.32 -2.39 -0.11
CA ILE A 15 0.72 -2.73 0.87
C ILE A 15 0.07 -3.30 2.11
N LEU A 16 0.56 -4.46 2.57
CA LEU A 16 0.04 -5.16 3.74
C LEU A 16 1.14 -5.29 4.80
N ALA A 17 0.74 -5.16 6.07
CA ALA A 17 1.61 -5.42 7.21
C ALA A 17 0.81 -5.83 8.46
N HIS A 18 1.50 -6.40 9.44
CA HIS A 18 0.91 -6.92 10.67
C HIS A 18 0.60 -5.84 11.71
N SER A 19 1.03 -4.59 11.48
CA SER A 19 0.76 -3.47 12.37
C SER A 19 0.66 -2.15 11.60
N ARG A 20 0.00 -1.17 12.22
CA ARG A 20 -0.13 0.19 11.71
C ARG A 20 1.24 0.84 11.47
N ASP A 21 2.16 0.71 12.42
CA ASP A 21 3.49 1.34 12.29
C ASP A 21 4.30 0.71 11.16
N LEU A 22 4.19 -0.60 10.98
CA LEU A 22 4.90 -1.31 9.94
C LEU A 22 4.34 -0.97 8.55
N VAL A 23 3.01 -0.92 8.38
CA VAL A 23 2.43 -0.53 7.08
C VAL A 23 2.74 0.93 6.73
N CYS A 24 2.78 1.83 7.73
CA CYS A 24 3.23 3.21 7.52
C CYS A 24 4.70 3.25 7.09
N THR A 25 5.58 2.47 7.74
CA THR A 25 7.00 2.40 7.39
C THR A 25 7.19 1.86 5.97
N HIS A 26 6.54 0.75 5.64
CA HIS A 26 6.55 0.15 4.31
C HIS A 26 6.00 1.11 3.25
N GLY A 27 4.89 1.81 3.55
CA GLY A 27 4.31 2.83 2.69
C GLY A 27 5.29 3.94 2.35
N HIS A 28 6.02 4.47 3.33
CA HIS A 28 7.04 5.50 3.08
C HIS A 28 8.19 4.99 2.21
N VAL A 29 8.67 3.77 2.45
CA VAL A 29 9.72 3.15 1.62
C VAL A 29 9.25 3.05 0.17
N VAL A 30 8.06 2.49 -0.07
CA VAL A 30 7.49 2.34 -1.41
C VAL A 30 7.29 3.70 -2.07
N LEU A 31 6.72 4.69 -1.38
CA LEU A 31 6.51 6.03 -1.93
C LEU A 31 7.84 6.72 -2.32
N ASN A 32 8.88 6.57 -1.51
CA ASN A 32 10.21 7.09 -1.84
C ASN A 32 10.80 6.38 -3.08
N ASP A 33 10.63 5.07 -3.19
CA ASP A 33 11.15 4.32 -4.33
C ASP A 33 10.40 4.66 -5.62
N LEU A 34 9.06 4.80 -5.56
CA LEU A 34 8.25 5.29 -6.66
C LEU A 34 8.72 6.67 -7.15
N ALA A 35 8.99 7.60 -6.21
CA ALA A 35 9.48 8.93 -6.55
C ALA A 35 10.87 8.88 -7.19
N ARG A 36 11.79 8.03 -6.69
CA ARG A 36 13.13 7.84 -7.25
C ARG A 36 13.12 7.26 -8.65
N LEU A 37 12.15 6.41 -8.97
CA LEU A 37 11.95 5.82 -10.29
C LEU A 37 11.23 6.76 -11.28
N GLY A 38 10.79 7.94 -10.82
CA GLY A 38 10.04 8.89 -11.65
C GLY A 38 8.57 8.52 -11.86
N LEU A 39 8.04 7.59 -11.07
CA LEU A 39 6.62 7.22 -11.07
C LEU A 39 5.81 8.28 -10.32
N ARG A 40 4.58 8.52 -10.79
CA ARG A 40 3.69 9.51 -10.21
C ARG A 40 2.55 8.82 -9.46
N VAL A 41 2.44 9.14 -8.17
CA VAL A 41 1.33 8.70 -7.33
C VAL A 41 0.12 9.61 -7.58
N ASN A 42 -1.04 9.01 -7.79
CA ASN A 42 -2.30 9.75 -7.83
C ASN A 42 -2.84 9.91 -6.41
N TRP A 43 -2.50 11.03 -5.76
CA TRP A 43 -2.88 11.31 -4.37
C TRP A 43 -4.39 11.38 -4.13
N GLU A 44 -5.19 11.70 -5.15
CA GLU A 44 -6.66 11.76 -5.03
C GLU A 44 -7.29 10.36 -5.08
N LYS A 45 -6.72 9.45 -5.89
CA LYS A 45 -7.19 8.05 -6.00
C LYS A 45 -6.61 7.16 -4.89
N SER A 46 -5.37 7.42 -4.45
CA SER A 46 -4.65 6.56 -3.51
C SER A 46 -5.16 6.70 -2.06
N LYS A 47 -5.37 5.55 -1.40
CA LYS A 47 -5.63 5.49 0.05
C LYS A 47 -4.32 5.25 0.80
N LEU A 48 -3.77 6.31 1.40
CA LEU A 48 -2.47 6.27 2.09
C LEU A 48 -2.57 6.22 3.61
N SER A 49 -3.78 6.33 4.14
CA SER A 49 -4.03 6.12 5.56
C SER A 49 -4.22 4.62 5.84
N PRO A 50 -3.53 4.06 6.85
CA PRO A 50 -3.68 2.65 7.20
C PRO A 50 -5.12 2.34 7.62
N THR A 51 -5.66 1.25 7.05
CA THR A 51 -7.02 0.75 7.28
C THR A 51 -6.99 -0.77 7.40
N GLN A 52 -7.96 -1.34 8.12
CA GLN A 52 -8.16 -2.79 8.19
C GLN A 52 -9.09 -3.31 7.10
N SER A 53 -9.90 -2.43 6.49
CA SER A 53 -10.84 -2.74 5.41
C SER A 53 -10.53 -1.91 4.16
N ILE A 54 -10.38 -2.57 3.01
CA ILE A 54 -10.06 -1.93 1.73
C ILE A 54 -10.65 -2.67 0.53
N SER A 55 -11.26 -1.90 -0.36
CA SER A 55 -11.62 -2.33 -1.71
C SER A 55 -10.39 -2.36 -2.61
N PHE A 56 -10.08 -3.52 -3.20
CA PHE A 56 -8.99 -3.71 -4.15
C PHE A 56 -9.45 -4.61 -5.30
N LEU A 57 -9.42 -4.09 -6.53
CA LEU A 57 -9.83 -4.79 -7.75
C LEU A 57 -11.27 -5.37 -7.69
N GLY A 58 -12.18 -4.66 -7.02
CA GLY A 58 -13.58 -5.09 -6.85
C GLY A 58 -13.80 -6.11 -5.74
N VAL A 59 -12.77 -6.43 -4.95
CA VAL A 59 -12.87 -7.29 -3.76
C VAL A 59 -12.69 -6.45 -2.51
N GLU A 60 -13.57 -6.62 -1.53
CA GLU A 60 -13.38 -6.07 -0.19
C GLU A 60 -12.50 -7.00 0.63
N LEU A 61 -11.39 -6.48 1.15
CA LEU A 61 -10.47 -7.18 2.02
C LEU A 61 -10.60 -6.61 3.43
N ASP A 62 -10.84 -7.48 4.41
CA ASP A 62 -10.84 -7.13 5.83
C ASP A 62 -9.82 -7.99 6.58
N SER A 63 -8.85 -7.33 7.21
CA SER A 63 -7.78 -7.97 8.01
C SER A 63 -8.18 -8.36 9.42
N ALA A 64 -9.38 -7.96 9.89
CA ALA A 64 -9.90 -8.30 11.21
C ALA A 64 -10.88 -9.49 11.19
N SER A 65 -11.26 -9.96 10.00
CA SER A 65 -12.24 -11.04 9.78
C SER A 65 -11.60 -12.43 9.70
#